data_AF-A0AAD7M7M0-F1
#
_entry.id   AF-A0AAD7M7M0-F1
#
_cell.length_a   1.000
_cell.length_b   1.000
_cell.length_c   1.000
_cell.angle_alpha   90.00
_cell.angle_beta   90.00
_cell.angle_gamma   90.00
#
_symmetry.space_group_name_H-M   'P 1'
#
loop_
_entity.id
_entity.type
_entity.pdbx_description
1 polymer ?
#
loop_
_entity_poly.entity_id
_entity_poly.type
_entity_poly.pdbx_seq_one_letter_code
_entity_poly.pdbx_strand_id
1 'polypeptide(L)'
;MSSLFASKLGTNYYCPRDDEIAAIQTLLVESTLRLQYLDAEIADLQKAIDKLTTERAGLGADVDAHKALISPVRRLPLGIIEKIFVTCLPTDRNCAMSAIEAPILLGRICSAWRTISVSTPLLW
;
A
#
# COMPACT_ATOMS: atom_id res chain seq x y z
N MET A 1 -26.49 13.33 24.64
CA MET A 1 -26.95 13.87 25.94
C MET A 1 -26.08 15.08 26.25
N SER A 2 -26.65 16.29 26.33
CA SER A 2 -25.87 17.46 26.74
C SER A 2 -25.62 17.39 28.25
N SER A 3 -24.36 17.27 28.66
CA SER A 3 -23.96 17.33 30.07
C SER A 3 -24.48 18.61 30.73
N LEU A 4 -24.90 18.55 32.00
CA LEU A 4 -25.27 19.72 32.83
C LEU A 4 -24.16 20.79 32.85
N PHE A 5 -22.91 20.40 32.65
CA PHE A 5 -21.75 21.28 32.63
C PHE A 5 -21.33 21.72 31.22
N ALA A 6 -22.07 21.34 30.17
CA ALA A 6 -21.67 21.57 28.78
C ALA A 6 -21.40 23.05 28.45
N SER A 7 -22.18 23.98 29.00
CA SER A 7 -21.98 25.43 28.81
C SER A 7 -20.77 25.99 29.56
N LYS A 8 -20.15 25.22 30.46
CA LYS A 8 -19.00 25.62 31.30
C LYS A 8 -17.68 25.02 30.80
N LEU A 9 -17.74 23.99 29.95
CA LEU A 9 -16.57 23.35 29.34
C LEU A 9 -15.81 24.36 28.45
N GLY A 10 -14.48 24.36 28.55
CA GLY A 10 -13.60 25.24 27.74
C GLY A 10 -13.50 26.70 28.22
N THR A 11 -14.02 27.02 29.41
CA THR A 11 -13.94 28.38 30.00
C THR A 11 -13.04 28.40 31.24
N ASN A 12 -12.21 29.43 31.38
CA ASN A 12 -11.29 29.58 32.53
C ASN A 12 -11.87 30.43 33.68
N TYR A 13 -13.11 30.93 33.54
CA TYR A 13 -13.74 31.85 34.50
C TYR A 13 -14.67 31.15 35.49
N TYR A 14 -14.87 29.85 35.35
CA TYR A 14 -15.78 29.08 36.19
C TYR A 14 -15.00 28.36 37.31
N CYS A 15 -15.33 28.69 38.55
CA CYS A 15 -14.83 27.99 39.74
C CYS A 15 -15.96 27.11 40.29
N PRO A 16 -15.90 25.78 40.12
CA PRO A 16 -16.94 24.88 40.61
C PRO A 16 -16.92 24.79 42.13
N ARG A 17 -18.11 24.70 42.72
CA ARG A 17 -18.31 24.47 44.16
C ARG A 17 -18.09 23.00 44.50
N ASP A 18 -17.87 22.68 45.77
CA ASP A 18 -17.53 21.32 46.22
C ASP A 18 -18.60 20.26 45.84
N ASP A 19 -19.88 20.64 45.82
CA ASP A 19 -21.00 19.82 45.37
C ASP A 19 -20.98 19.58 43.85
N GLU A 20 -20.65 20.62 43.07
CA GLU A 20 -20.48 20.52 41.62
C GLU A 20 -19.27 19.66 41.27
N ILE A 21 -18.17 19.74 42.05
CA ILE A 21 -17.00 18.87 41.89
C ILE A 21 -17.37 17.41 42.08
N ALA A 22 -18.13 17.08 43.13
CA ALA A 22 -18.57 15.70 43.39
C ALA A 22 -19.49 15.17 42.26
N ALA A 23 -20.39 16.01 41.74
CA ALA A 23 -21.25 15.66 40.61
C ALA A 23 -20.44 15.43 39.31
N ILE A 24 -19.43 16.28 39.04
CA ILE A 24 -18.52 16.13 37.89
C ILE A 24 -17.70 14.84 38.02
N GLN A 25 -17.14 14.56 39.19
CA GLN A 25 -16.38 13.34 39.43
C GLN A 25 -17.22 12.08 39.17
N THR A 26 -18.47 12.07 39.63
CA THR A 26 -19.39 10.94 39.40
C THR A 26 -19.67 10.74 37.90
N LEU A 27 -19.92 11.82 37.16
CA LEU A 27 -20.15 11.77 35.70
C LEU A 27 -18.89 11.34 34.93
N LEU A 28 -17.70 11.71 35.41
CA LEU A 28 -16.43 11.30 34.83
C LEU A 28 -16.17 9.80 35.01
N VAL A 29 -16.57 9.19 36.13
CA VAL A 29 -16.38 7.75 36.36
C VAL A 29 -17.10 6.93 35.28
N GLU A 30 -18.38 7.22 35.01
CA GLU A 30 -19.13 6.51 33.96
C GLU A 30 -18.52 6.76 32.57
N SER A 31 -18.20 8.02 32.26
CA SER A 31 -17.66 8.41 30.96
C SER A 31 -16.29 7.78 30.68
N THR A 32 -15.42 7.72 31.70
CA THR A 32 -14.08 7.12 31.59
C THR A 32 -14.14 5.61 31.42
N LEU A 33 -15.03 4.91 32.13
CA LEU A 33 -15.27 3.48 31.92
C LEU A 33 -15.76 3.18 30.50
N ARG A 34 -16.69 4.00 29.99
CA ARG A 34 -17.17 3.83 28.61
C ARG A 34 -16.08 4.08 27.59
N LEU A 35 -15.22 5.07 27.83
CA LEU A 35 -14.07 5.37 26.98
C LEU A 35 -13.09 4.19 26.96
N GLN A 36 -12.73 3.64 28.12
CA GLN A 36 -11.86 2.47 28.23
C GLN A 36 -12.43 1.24 27.50
N TYR A 37 -13.73 1.00 27.59
CA TYR A 37 -14.40 -0.06 26.85
C TYR A 37 -14.26 0.14 25.33
N LEU A 38 -14.50 1.36 24.84
CA LEU A 38 -14.36 1.67 23.41
C LEU A 38 -12.91 1.52 22.93
N ASP A 39 -11.93 1.96 23.72
CA ASP A 39 -10.52 1.80 23.38
C ASP A 39 -10.11 0.33 23.29
N ALA A 40 -10.62 -0.52 24.19
CA ALA A 40 -10.38 -1.97 24.14
C ALA A 40 -10.99 -2.60 22.87
N GLU A 41 -12.24 -2.25 22.55
CA GLU A 41 -12.91 -2.73 21.33
C GLU A 41 -12.18 -2.26 20.05
N ILE A 42 -11.72 -1.01 20.02
CA ILE A 42 -10.91 -0.49 18.91
C ILE A 42 -9.61 -1.28 18.77
N ALA A 43 -8.92 -1.56 19.88
CA ALA A 43 -7.68 -2.33 19.85
C ALA A 43 -7.89 -3.75 19.31
N ASP A 44 -8.98 -4.42 19.72
CA ASP A 44 -9.32 -5.76 19.26
C ASP A 44 -9.68 -5.78 17.76
N LEU A 45 -10.48 -4.81 17.30
CA LEU A 45 -10.81 -4.67 15.88
C LEU A 45 -9.58 -4.33 15.03
N GLN A 46 -8.68 -3.48 15.53
CA GLN A 46 -7.45 -3.15 14.82
C GLN A 46 -6.57 -4.40 14.64
N LYS A 47 -6.47 -5.26 15.66
CA LYS A 47 -5.77 -6.54 15.56
C LYS A 47 -6.39 -7.48 14.52
N ALA A 48 -7.73 -7.49 14.41
CA ALA A 48 -8.41 -8.26 13.39
C ALA A 48 -8.12 -7.74 11.98
N ILE A 49 -8.09 -6.40 11.80
CA ILE A 49 -7.71 -5.75 10.54
C ILE A 49 -6.27 -6.10 10.16
N ASP A 50 -5.32 -6.00 11.10
CA ASP A 50 -3.91 -6.29 10.86
C ASP A 50 -3.69 -7.76 10.45
N LYS A 51 -4.44 -8.68 11.07
CA LYS A 51 -4.44 -10.10 10.68
C LYS A 51 -4.93 -10.28 9.23
N LEU A 52 -6.09 -9.74 8.91
CA LEU A 52 -6.71 -9.89 7.58
C LEU A 52 -5.90 -9.22 6.48
N THR A 53 -5.28 -8.08 6.76
CA THR A 53 -4.41 -7.39 5.80
C THR A 53 -3.15 -8.20 5.50
N THR A 54 -2.56 -8.83 6.51
CA THR A 54 -1.42 -9.75 6.35
C THR A 54 -1.79 -10.95 5.49
N GLU A 55 -2.93 -11.59 5.77
CA GLU A 55 -3.43 -12.72 4.99
C GLU A 55 -3.73 -12.33 3.54
N ARG A 56 -4.39 -11.18 3.33
CA ARG A 56 -4.65 -10.61 2.01
C ARG A 56 -3.36 -10.34 1.24
N ALA A 57 -2.33 -9.81 1.89
CA ALA A 57 -1.05 -9.53 1.25
C ALA A 57 -0.37 -10.83 0.79
N GLY A 58 -0.37 -11.87 1.64
CA GLY A 58 0.16 -13.19 1.29
C GLY A 58 -0.57 -13.81 0.11
N LEU A 59 -1.90 -13.85 0.15
CA LEU A 59 -2.72 -14.40 -0.94
C LEU A 59 -2.59 -13.58 -2.22
N GLY A 60 -2.52 -12.24 -2.11
CA GLY A 60 -2.32 -11.35 -3.26
C GLY A 60 -1.02 -11.66 -3.99
N ALA A 61 0.08 -11.85 -3.26
CA ALA A 61 1.37 -12.22 -3.84
C ALA A 61 1.32 -13.58 -4.57
N ASP A 62 0.64 -14.57 -3.98
CA ASP A 62 0.46 -15.89 -4.61
C ASP A 62 -0.36 -15.80 -5.90
N VAL A 63 -1.48 -15.08 -5.87
CA VAL A 63 -2.32 -14.83 -7.05
C VAL A 63 -1.54 -14.14 -8.16
N ASP A 64 -0.75 -13.11 -7.82
CA ASP A 64 0.05 -12.37 -8.81
C ASP A 64 1.17 -13.24 -9.39
N ALA A 65 1.81 -14.11 -8.58
CA ALA A 65 2.78 -15.08 -9.06
C ALA A 65 2.16 -16.06 -10.07
N HIS A 66 0.99 -16.60 -9.78
CA HIS A 66 0.26 -17.49 -10.68
C HIS A 66 -0.19 -16.79 -11.97
N LYS A 67 -0.69 -15.55 -11.87
CA LYS A 67 -1.00 -14.71 -13.04
C LYS A 67 0.24 -14.48 -13.91
N ALA A 68 1.38 -14.22 -13.29
CA ALA A 68 2.64 -14.04 -14.00
C ALA A 68 3.10 -15.32 -14.73
N LEU A 69 2.83 -16.51 -14.17
CA LEU A 69 3.11 -17.80 -14.82
C LEU A 69 2.27 -18.00 -16.09
N ILE A 70 0.99 -17.66 -16.04
CA ILE A 70 0.08 -17.81 -17.18
C ILE A 70 0.15 -16.65 -18.18
N SER A 71 0.94 -15.61 -17.89
CA SER A 71 1.09 -14.43 -18.73
C SER A 71 1.45 -14.80 -20.17
N PRO A 72 0.76 -14.24 -21.19
CA PRO A 72 1.02 -14.54 -22.60
C PRO A 72 2.47 -14.35 -23.00
N VAL A 73 3.17 -13.39 -22.38
CA VAL A 73 4.57 -13.07 -22.68
C VAL A 73 5.52 -14.26 -22.47
N ARG A 74 5.19 -15.17 -21.55
CA ARG A 74 5.98 -16.39 -21.31
C ARG A 74 5.78 -17.47 -22.37
N ARG A 75 4.75 -17.34 -23.21
CA ARG A 75 4.41 -18.29 -24.28
C ARG A 75 4.70 -17.73 -25.68
N LEU A 76 5.15 -16.48 -25.78
CA LEU A 76 5.50 -15.89 -27.05
C LEU A 76 6.72 -16.62 -27.63
N PRO A 77 6.69 -17.00 -28.92
CA PRO A 77 7.86 -17.52 -29.60
C PRO A 77 9.00 -16.50 -29.55
N LEU A 78 10.24 -16.99 -29.42
CA LEU A 78 11.44 -16.16 -29.33
C LEU A 78 11.51 -15.12 -30.46
N GLY A 79 11.28 -15.52 -31.72
CA GLY A 79 11.34 -14.61 -32.86
C GLY A 79 10.31 -13.48 -32.82
N ILE A 80 9.18 -13.66 -32.13
CA ILE A 80 8.21 -12.57 -31.92
C ILE A 80 8.76 -11.56 -30.89
N ILE A 81 9.37 -12.04 -29.82
CA ILE A 81 10.00 -11.19 -28.79
C ILE A 81 11.16 -10.39 -29.41
N GLU A 82 12.02 -11.03 -30.19
CA GLU A 82 13.13 -10.38 -30.89
C GLU A 82 12.61 -9.29 -31.86
N LYS A 83 11.57 -9.60 -32.63
CA LYS A 83 10.95 -8.62 -33.54
C LYS A 83 10.37 -7.42 -32.78
N ILE A 84 9.71 -7.65 -31.65
CA ILE A 84 9.23 -6.58 -30.77
C ILE A 84 10.42 -5.73 -30.30
N PHE A 85 11.50 -6.35 -29.84
CA PHE A 85 12.68 -5.64 -29.34
C PHE A 85 13.32 -4.75 -30.41
N VAL A 86 13.46 -5.26 -31.65
CA VAL A 86 13.98 -4.48 -32.79
C VAL A 86 13.05 -3.31 -33.12
N THR A 87 11.73 -3.49 -32.98
CA THR A 87 10.75 -2.41 -33.20
C THR A 87 10.83 -1.32 -32.13
N CYS A 88 11.41 -1.60 -30.97
CA CYS A 88 11.62 -0.60 -29.91
C CYS A 88 12.88 0.27 -30.11
N LEU A 89 13.69 0.01 -31.15
CA LEU A 89 14.88 0.83 -31.43
C LEU A 89 14.47 2.18 -32.05
N PRO A 90 15.21 3.27 -31.75
CA PRO A 90 15.04 4.54 -32.45
C PRO A 90 15.19 4.36 -33.97
N THR A 91 14.31 5.02 -34.73
CA THR A 91 14.29 4.93 -36.21
C THR A 91 15.15 5.99 -36.87
N ASP A 92 15.42 7.09 -36.15
CA ASP A 92 16.09 8.30 -36.64
C ASP A 92 17.59 8.34 -36.29
N ARG A 93 18.04 7.49 -35.36
CA ARG A 93 19.42 7.46 -34.86
C ARG A 93 19.80 6.08 -34.36
N ASN A 94 21.10 5.90 -34.13
CA ASN A 94 21.60 4.73 -33.41
C ASN A 94 21.19 4.76 -31.93
N CYS A 95 21.02 3.57 -31.37
CA CYS A 95 20.68 3.37 -29.97
C CYS A 95 21.74 3.96 -29.05
N ALA A 96 21.32 4.69 -28.03
CA ALA A 96 22.23 5.14 -26.97
C ALA A 96 22.44 4.01 -25.95
N MET A 97 23.65 3.92 -25.38
CA MET A 97 23.96 3.07 -24.23
C MET A 97 23.35 3.64 -22.93
N SER A 98 22.02 3.73 -22.89
CA SER A 98 21.26 4.38 -21.83
C SER A 98 20.29 3.41 -21.15
N ALA A 99 20.15 3.53 -19.83
CA ALA A 99 19.24 2.70 -19.04
C ALA A 99 17.76 2.88 -19.38
N ILE A 100 17.41 3.97 -20.06
CA ILE A 100 16.03 4.35 -20.43
C ILE A 100 15.72 4.08 -21.91
N GLU A 101 16.65 3.48 -22.67
CA GLU A 101 16.52 3.24 -24.11
C GLU A 101 16.80 1.77 -24.45
N ALA A 102 16.15 1.23 -25.49
CA ALA A 102 16.52 -0.06 -26.03
C ALA A 102 17.95 -0.01 -26.63
N PRO A 103 18.72 -1.11 -26.57
CA PRO A 103 18.35 -2.43 -26.04
C PRO A 103 18.55 -2.62 -24.53
N ILE A 104 19.20 -1.67 -23.84
CA ILE A 104 19.54 -1.78 -22.41
C ILE A 104 18.28 -1.81 -21.53
N LEU A 105 17.29 -0.96 -21.81
CA LEU A 105 16.01 -0.93 -21.10
C LEU A 105 15.33 -2.31 -21.09
N LEU A 106 15.32 -2.99 -22.25
CA LEU A 106 14.68 -4.30 -22.41
C LEU A 106 15.37 -5.38 -21.57
N GLY A 107 16.70 -5.33 -21.47
CA GLY A 107 17.48 -6.23 -20.62
C GLY A 107 17.36 -5.98 -19.11
N ARG A 108 16.65 -4.92 -18.68
CA ARG A 108 16.39 -4.63 -17.27
C ARG A 108 15.07 -5.20 -16.76
N ILE A 109 14.21 -5.68 -17.65
CA ILE A 109 12.86 -6.18 -17.30
C ILE A 109 12.96 -7.51 -16.55
N CYS A 110 13.67 -8.49 -17.09
CA CYS A 110 13.94 -9.77 -16.42
C CYS A 110 15.18 -10.46 -16.99
N SER A 111 15.64 -11.54 -16.33
CA SER A 111 16.80 -12.32 -16.78
C SER A 111 16.62 -12.92 -18.18
N ALA A 112 15.45 -13.48 -18.49
CA ALA A 112 15.16 -14.06 -19.80
C ALA A 112 15.25 -13.00 -20.91
N TRP A 113 14.67 -11.81 -20.69
CA TRP A 113 14.71 -10.71 -21.66
C TRP A 113 16.13 -10.16 -21.83
N ARG A 114 16.94 -10.15 -20.77
CA ARG A 114 18.36 -9.81 -20.87
C ARG A 114 19.11 -10.79 -21.76
N THR A 115 18.90 -12.09 -21.57
CA THR A 115 19.51 -13.12 -22.41
C THR A 115 19.14 -12.90 -23.87
N ILE A 116 17.86 -12.70 -24.17
CA ILE A 116 17.36 -12.43 -25.54
C ILE A 116 18.00 -11.16 -26.10
N SER A 117 18.03 -10.06 -25.34
CA SER A 117 18.59 -8.78 -25.77
C SER A 117 20.08 -8.88 -26.11
N VAL A 118 20.87 -9.60 -25.30
CA VAL A 118 22.30 -9.82 -25.56
C VAL A 118 22.52 -10.82 -26.71
N SER A 119 21.66 -11.82 -26.86
CA SER A 119 21.80 -12.84 -27.91
C SER A 119 21.28 -12.41 -29.28
N THR A 120 20.63 -11.25 -29.40
CA THR A 120 20.06 -10.74 -30.65
C THR A 120 20.99 -9.69 -31.25
N PRO A 121 21.81 -10.01 -32.28
CA PRO A 121 22.79 -9.07 -32.81
C PRO A 121 22.17 -7.83 -33.46
N LEU A 122 20.95 -7.95 -33.99
CA LEU A 122 20.23 -6.83 -34.62
C LEU A 122 19.91 -5.67 -33.67
N LEU A 123 20.08 -5.85 -32.37
CA LEU A 123 19.83 -4.82 -31.35
C LEU A 123 21.05 -3.94 -31.06
N TRP A 124 22.25 -4.34 -31.51
CA TRP A 124 23.54 -3.72 -31.21
C TRP A 124 24.23 -3.25 -32.49
#